data_AF-A0A7X6Z7Y6-F1
#
_entry.id   AF-A0A7X6Z7Y6-F1
#
_cell.length_a   1.000
_cell.length_b   1.000
_cell.length_c   1.000
_cell.angle_alpha   90.00
_cell.angle_beta   90.00
_cell.angle_gamma   90.00
#
_symmetry.space_group_name_H-M   'P 1'
#
loop_
_entity.id
_entity.type
_entity.pdbx_description
1 polymer ?
#
loop_
_entity_poly.entity_id
_entity_poly.type
_entity_poly.pdbx_seq_one_letter_code
_entity_poly.pdbx_strand_id
1 'polypeptide(L)'
;MNFATIHLSDGSSRPVPVSITDQVSGYTARLRREAILPGAVSVDFMPDHLTARAGDDGYLVVPHGHRWSGSFISLFTERPDTEFVSSGCILPFFGIRQEGQAVLAVITGMPYDFEVVASVTGGRYRIFARFQLDGDAPYEDLSIQFIPLSGQDATYAGMARRFRQMQLDRGIVKPLKDRLNPELAYAVQAVEIRIRLGWKPVPSPVLEQTVTTEPPMHVAMTFRQVEDLLDQLAEAGIDKAQICLVGWNQKGHDGRWPQA
;
A
#
# COMPACT_ATOMS: atom_id res chain seq x y z
N MET A 1 -3.81 27.18 11.45
CA MET A 1 -2.48 26.88 12.02
C MET A 1 -2.11 25.47 11.60
N ASN A 2 -0.88 25.26 11.13
CA ASN A 2 -0.41 23.94 10.72
C ASN A 2 0.13 23.22 11.97
N PHE A 3 -0.67 22.32 12.53
CA PHE A 3 -0.30 21.53 13.70
C PHE A 3 -0.42 20.04 13.40
N ALA A 4 0.38 19.23 14.09
CA ALA A 4 0.14 17.81 14.22
C ALA A 4 -0.41 17.54 15.62
N THR A 5 -1.19 16.48 15.78
CA THR A 5 -1.71 16.05 17.09
C THR A 5 -0.97 14.79 17.50
N ILE A 6 -0.19 14.87 18.57
CA ILE A 6 0.47 13.72 19.17
C ILE A 6 -0.52 13.03 20.10
N HIS A 7 -0.68 11.72 19.97
CA HIS A 7 -1.49 10.87 20.83
C HIS A 7 -0.58 10.05 21.76
N LEU A 8 -0.91 10.00 23.04
CA LEU A 8 -0.17 9.26 24.07
C LEU A 8 -0.93 8.01 24.51
N SER A 9 -0.22 7.05 25.11
CA SER A 9 -0.80 5.78 25.56
C SER A 9 -1.85 5.92 26.67
N ASP A 10 -1.85 7.04 27.39
CA ASP A 10 -2.85 7.35 28.43
C ASP A 10 -4.16 7.95 27.86
N GLY A 11 -4.27 8.06 26.53
CA GLY A 11 -5.41 8.62 25.82
C GLY A 11 -5.40 10.15 25.72
N SER A 12 -4.41 10.82 26.30
CA SER A 12 -4.25 12.26 26.12
C SER A 12 -3.66 12.59 24.75
N SER A 13 -3.92 13.81 24.28
CA SER A 13 -3.39 14.32 23.03
C SER A 13 -2.89 15.74 23.15
N ARG A 14 -1.89 16.10 22.35
CA ARG A 14 -1.28 17.43 22.37
C ARG A 14 -1.01 17.94 20.95
N PRO A 15 -1.44 19.16 20.61
CA PRO A 15 -1.06 19.79 19.35
C PRO A 15 0.39 20.29 19.42
N VAL A 16 1.13 20.09 18.34
CA VAL A 16 2.49 20.61 18.14
C VAL A 16 2.59 21.31 16.78
N PRO A 17 3.33 22.42 16.67
CA PRO A 17 3.47 23.13 15.41
C PRO A 17 4.27 22.30 14.40
N VAL A 18 3.87 22.39 13.13
CA VAL A 18 4.56 21.77 12.00
C VAL A 18 5.27 22.85 11.20
N SER A 19 6.56 22.64 10.91
CA SER A 19 7.35 23.55 10.09
C SER A 19 7.01 23.38 8.61
N ILE A 20 6.94 24.48 7.87
CA ILE A 20 6.68 24.48 6.42
C ILE A 20 7.92 25.03 5.70
N THR A 21 8.29 24.41 4.59
CA THR A 21 9.36 24.88 3.71
C THR A 21 8.86 24.85 2.27
N ASP A 22 8.84 26.01 1.63
CA ASP A 22 8.44 26.12 0.22
C ASP A 22 9.44 25.43 -0.70
N GLN A 23 8.92 24.90 -1.80
CA GLN A 23 9.66 24.25 -2.86
C GLN A 23 9.11 24.70 -4.21
N VAL A 24 9.92 24.52 -5.27
CA VAL A 24 9.48 24.88 -6.63
C VAL A 24 8.18 24.16 -7.03
N SER A 25 7.98 22.93 -6.58
CA SER A 25 6.81 22.11 -6.91
C SER A 25 5.75 22.02 -5.81
N GLY A 26 5.76 22.91 -4.81
CA GLY A 26 4.83 22.86 -3.69
C GLY A 26 5.50 23.23 -2.36
N TYR A 27 5.24 22.49 -1.30
CA TYR A 27 5.92 22.70 -0.01
C TYR A 27 6.07 21.39 0.74
N THR A 28 7.03 21.34 1.65
CA THR A 28 7.19 20.25 2.60
C THR A 28 6.78 20.71 3.98
N ALA A 29 5.93 19.93 4.61
CA ALA A 29 5.61 20.03 6.02
C ALA A 29 6.47 19.02 6.80
N ARG A 30 7.05 19.44 7.92
CA ARG A 30 7.93 18.60 8.73
C ARG A 30 7.71 18.81 10.23
N LEU A 31 7.57 17.70 10.94
CA LEU A 31 7.67 17.63 12.39
C LEU A 31 9.01 16.97 12.73
N ARG A 32 9.87 17.70 13.44
CA ARG A 32 11.15 17.16 13.92
C ARG A 32 10.89 16.03 14.92
N ARG A 33 11.61 14.92 14.80
CA ARG A 33 11.45 13.79 15.74
C ARG A 33 11.69 14.21 17.19
N GLU A 34 12.55 15.19 17.44
CA GLU A 34 12.86 15.71 18.78
C GLU A 34 11.68 16.47 19.42
N ALA A 35 10.69 16.87 18.62
CA ALA A 35 9.46 17.50 19.12
C ALA A 35 8.39 16.48 19.52
N ILE A 36 8.63 15.18 19.28
CA ILE A 36 7.69 14.10 19.60
C ILE A 36 7.96 13.62 21.02
N LEU A 37 6.90 13.57 21.83
CA LEU A 37 6.99 13.18 23.23
C LEU A 37 7.36 11.69 23.38
N PRO A 38 8.21 11.31 24.36
CA PRO A 38 8.44 9.92 24.68
C PRO A 38 7.13 9.19 25.00
N GLY A 39 6.97 7.96 24.48
CA GLY A 39 5.74 7.18 24.67
C GLY A 39 4.57 7.63 23.79
N ALA A 40 4.80 8.48 22.79
CA ALA A 40 3.79 8.75 21.76
C ALA A 40 3.42 7.46 21.02
N VAL A 41 2.12 7.20 20.88
CA VAL A 41 1.60 6.02 20.18
C VAL A 41 1.35 6.33 18.71
N SER A 42 0.89 7.54 18.39
CA SER A 42 0.70 7.98 17.01
C SER A 42 0.70 9.50 16.89
N VAL A 43 0.82 9.99 15.64
CA VAL A 43 0.75 11.42 15.31
C VAL A 43 -0.19 11.64 14.13
N ASP A 44 -1.29 12.36 14.34
CA ASP A 44 -2.15 12.85 13.26
C ASP A 44 -1.50 14.08 12.64
N PHE A 45 -1.05 13.96 11.41
CA PHE A 45 -0.24 14.97 10.76
C PHE A 45 -1.12 15.95 9.96
N MET A 46 -1.30 17.16 10.49
CA MET A 46 -2.09 18.23 9.85
C MET A 46 -3.52 17.79 9.48
N PRO A 47 -4.32 17.25 10.43
CA PRO A 47 -5.62 16.62 10.14
C PRO A 47 -6.68 17.58 9.56
N ASP A 48 -6.52 18.89 9.78
CA ASP A 48 -7.44 19.92 9.30
C ASP A 48 -6.95 20.65 8.04
N HIS A 49 -5.90 20.14 7.37
CA HIS A 49 -5.27 20.80 6.24
C HIS A 49 -5.92 20.50 4.89
N LEU A 50 -6.17 19.22 4.58
CA LEU A 50 -6.89 18.82 3.36
C LEU A 50 -8.33 18.45 3.72
N THR A 51 -9.24 19.40 3.53
CA THR A 51 -10.64 19.25 3.96
C THR A 51 -11.64 19.74 2.93
N ALA A 52 -12.81 19.10 2.92
CA ALA A 52 -13.96 19.46 2.09
C ALA A 52 -15.26 19.39 2.89
N ARG A 53 -16.36 19.81 2.28
CA ARG A 53 -17.72 19.64 2.81
C ARG A 53 -18.54 18.74 1.91
N ALA A 54 -19.51 18.04 2.50
CA ALA A 54 -20.53 17.36 1.73
C ALA A 54 -21.22 18.34 0.78
N GLY A 55 -21.36 17.94 -0.49
CA GLY A 55 -21.87 18.76 -1.59
C GLY A 55 -20.79 19.42 -2.45
N ASP A 56 -19.54 19.50 -1.98
CA ASP A 56 -18.46 20.10 -2.76
C ASP A 56 -18.14 19.29 -4.02
N ASP A 57 -17.78 19.97 -5.11
CA ASP A 57 -17.26 19.33 -6.32
C ASP A 57 -15.84 18.79 -6.09
N GLY A 58 -15.71 17.47 -6.00
CA GLY A 58 -14.41 16.87 -5.73
C GLY A 58 -14.43 15.48 -5.13
N TYR A 59 -13.25 15.04 -4.71
CA TYR A 59 -13.04 13.75 -4.07
C TYR A 59 -11.73 13.66 -3.30
N LEU A 60 -11.70 12.77 -2.32
CA LEU A 60 -10.46 12.24 -1.74
C LEU A 60 -9.87 11.15 -2.63
N VAL A 61 -8.56 11.01 -2.64
CA VAL A 61 -7.83 9.88 -3.22
C VAL A 61 -7.15 9.12 -2.09
N VAL A 62 -7.62 7.90 -1.84
CA VAL A 62 -7.15 7.04 -0.75
C VAL A 62 -6.31 5.90 -1.33
N PRO A 63 -5.04 5.73 -0.89
CA PRO A 63 -4.18 4.68 -1.40
C PRO A 63 -4.63 3.31 -0.92
N HIS A 64 -4.24 2.28 -1.68
CA HIS A 64 -4.43 0.89 -1.31
C HIS A 64 -3.62 0.50 -0.07
N GLY A 65 -4.33 -0.04 0.93
CA GLY A 65 -3.76 -0.64 2.14
C GLY A 65 -3.98 -2.16 2.21
N HIS A 66 -3.17 -2.85 3.02
CA HIS A 66 -3.13 -4.32 3.11
C HIS A 66 -4.45 -4.99 3.53
N ARG A 67 -5.34 -4.27 4.22
CA ARG A 67 -6.64 -4.81 4.70
C ARG A 67 -7.80 -4.59 3.74
N TRP A 68 -7.55 -4.03 2.56
CA TRP A 68 -8.60 -3.64 1.62
C TRP A 68 -8.22 -3.95 0.17
N SER A 69 -9.20 -4.12 -0.71
CA SER A 69 -8.99 -4.34 -2.14
C SER A 69 -8.90 -3.03 -2.93
N GLY A 70 -7.67 -2.62 -3.28
CA GLY A 70 -7.39 -1.53 -4.20
C GLY A 70 -7.34 -0.12 -3.60
N SER A 71 -7.01 0.85 -4.45
CA SER A 71 -7.12 2.30 -4.17
C SER A 71 -8.50 2.79 -4.58
N PHE A 72 -9.03 3.82 -3.94
CA PHE A 72 -10.35 4.35 -4.29
C PHE A 72 -10.41 5.88 -4.16
N ILE A 73 -11.47 6.44 -4.76
CA ILE A 73 -11.85 7.83 -4.54
C ILE A 73 -13.10 7.92 -3.67
N SER A 74 -13.18 8.94 -2.83
CA SER A 74 -14.37 9.23 -2.03
C SER A 74 -14.93 10.58 -2.44
N LEU A 75 -16.06 10.57 -3.15
CA LEU A 75 -16.81 11.79 -3.49
C LEU A 75 -17.35 12.47 -2.23
N PHE A 76 -17.52 13.79 -2.24
CA PHE A 76 -18.04 14.53 -1.10
C PHE A 76 -19.58 14.48 -1.02
N THR A 77 -20.17 13.33 -0.75
CA THR A 77 -21.62 13.18 -0.55
C THR A 77 -22.02 13.30 0.92
N GLU A 78 -23.30 13.44 1.23
CA GLU A 78 -23.75 13.29 2.62
C GLU A 78 -23.51 11.88 3.13
N ARG A 79 -22.97 11.76 4.35
CA ARG A 79 -22.68 10.50 5.05
C ARG A 79 -22.80 10.72 6.56
N PRO A 80 -23.16 9.69 7.35
CA PRO A 80 -23.02 9.75 8.80
C PRO A 80 -21.56 9.90 9.18
N ASP A 81 -21.31 10.36 10.41
CA ASP A 81 -19.96 10.47 10.94
C ASP A 81 -19.25 9.12 10.86
N THR A 82 -18.11 9.08 10.17
CA THR A 82 -17.37 7.84 9.94
C THR A 82 -15.88 8.12 9.72
N GLU A 83 -15.06 7.14 10.05
CA GLU A 83 -13.62 7.14 9.82
C GLU A 83 -13.26 5.86 9.06
N PHE A 84 -12.51 6.03 7.97
CA PHE A 84 -11.87 4.94 7.25
C PHE A 84 -10.35 5.09 7.40
N VAL A 85 -9.68 3.99 7.73
CA VAL A 85 -8.22 3.94 7.89
C VAL A 85 -7.63 2.97 6.87
N SER A 86 -6.79 3.49 5.97
CA SER A 86 -5.96 2.67 5.07
C SER A 86 -4.61 2.40 5.73
N SER A 87 -4.40 1.16 6.19
CA SER A 87 -3.18 0.73 6.86
C SER A 87 -2.32 -0.16 5.98
N GLY A 88 -1.00 -0.17 6.19
CA GLY A 88 -0.03 -0.90 5.34
C GLY A 88 -0.11 -0.45 3.87
N CYS A 89 -0.05 0.87 3.66
CA CYS A 89 -0.18 1.47 2.35
C CYS A 89 0.98 1.06 1.43
N ILE A 90 0.69 0.53 0.24
CA ILE A 90 1.75 0.12 -0.71
C ILE A 90 2.46 1.33 -1.30
N LEU A 91 1.72 2.43 -1.53
CA LEU A 91 2.25 3.67 -2.09
C LEU A 91 2.14 4.80 -1.05
N PRO A 92 3.24 5.52 -0.76
CA PRO A 92 3.28 6.57 0.26
C PRO A 92 2.70 7.89 -0.25
N PHE A 93 1.44 7.90 -0.71
CA PHE A 93 0.75 9.12 -1.06
C PHE A 93 -0.76 9.06 -0.84
N PHE A 94 -1.39 10.22 -0.70
CA PHE A 94 -2.83 10.43 -0.76
C PHE A 94 -3.12 11.78 -1.43
N GLY A 95 -4.38 12.14 -1.60
CA GLY A 95 -4.69 13.45 -2.16
C GLY A 95 -6.14 13.87 -2.06
N ILE A 96 -6.38 15.08 -2.51
CA ILE A 96 -7.71 15.69 -2.59
C ILE A 96 -7.83 16.47 -3.90
N ARG A 97 -9.00 16.41 -4.53
CA ARG A 97 -9.39 17.26 -5.66
C ARG A 97 -10.60 18.08 -5.25
N GLN A 98 -10.56 19.39 -5.46
CA GLN A 98 -11.63 20.33 -5.15
C GLN A 98 -11.64 21.46 -6.18
N GLU A 99 -12.82 21.83 -6.68
CA GLU A 99 -13.00 23.03 -7.54
C GLU A 99 -12.04 23.10 -8.74
N GLY A 100 -11.73 21.95 -9.35
CA GLY A 100 -10.80 21.88 -10.49
C GLY A 100 -9.32 22.05 -10.15
N GLN A 101 -8.97 22.12 -8.86
CA GLN A 101 -7.61 22.02 -8.35
C GLN A 101 -7.42 20.69 -7.61
N ALA A 102 -6.17 20.25 -7.48
CA ALA A 102 -5.88 19.06 -6.69
C ALA A 102 -4.58 19.21 -5.91
N VAL A 103 -4.45 18.45 -4.83
CA VAL A 103 -3.23 18.37 -4.03
C VAL A 103 -2.86 16.91 -3.86
N LEU A 104 -1.64 16.58 -4.27
CA LEU A 104 -0.97 15.31 -3.98
C LEU A 104 -0.13 15.48 -2.71
N ALA A 105 -0.38 14.65 -1.70
CA ALA A 105 0.43 14.56 -0.49
C ALA A 105 1.31 13.31 -0.57
N VAL A 106 2.63 13.48 -0.63
CA VAL A 106 3.61 12.39 -0.66
C VAL A 106 4.31 12.30 0.69
N ILE A 107 4.23 11.13 1.34
CA ILE A 107 4.94 10.89 2.60
C ILE A 107 6.43 10.74 2.28
N THR A 108 7.25 11.61 2.84
CA THR A 108 8.70 11.68 2.57
C THR A 108 9.56 11.31 3.76
N GLY A 109 9.00 11.27 4.97
CA GLY A 109 9.68 10.80 6.17
C GLY A 109 8.74 9.90 6.96
N MET A 110 9.29 8.81 7.48
CA MET A 110 8.59 7.63 7.98
C MET A 110 7.59 7.02 6.97
N PRO A 111 7.99 6.76 5.71
CA PRO A 111 7.08 6.27 4.67
C PRO A 111 6.63 4.81 4.84
N TYR A 112 7.13 4.10 5.86
CA TYR A 112 6.77 2.69 6.11
C TYR A 112 5.80 2.51 7.30
N ASP A 113 5.70 3.51 8.17
CA ASP A 113 4.99 3.42 9.45
C ASP A 113 3.93 4.52 9.55
N PHE A 114 3.02 4.50 8.58
CA PHE A 114 1.91 5.44 8.50
C PHE A 114 0.64 4.76 8.00
N GLU A 115 -0.48 5.38 8.34
CA GLU A 115 -1.81 5.09 7.83
C GLU A 115 -2.39 6.33 7.17
N VAL A 116 -3.30 6.16 6.21
CA VAL A 116 -4.10 7.28 5.67
C VAL A 116 -5.48 7.22 6.29
N VAL A 117 -5.84 8.28 6.99
CA VAL A 117 -7.16 8.45 7.59
C VAL A 117 -8.01 9.31 6.66
N ALA A 118 -9.17 8.79 6.25
CA ALA A 118 -10.21 9.52 5.55
C ALA A 118 -11.47 9.53 6.42
N SER A 119 -11.90 10.69 6.87
CA SER A 119 -13.04 10.81 7.79
C SER A 119 -14.04 11.86 7.36
N VAL A 120 -15.27 11.72 7.84
CA VAL A 120 -16.31 12.74 7.77
C VAL A 120 -16.93 12.90 9.15
N THR A 121 -17.04 14.15 9.60
CA THR A 121 -17.68 14.49 10.88
C THR A 121 -18.48 15.75 10.70
N GLY A 122 -19.79 15.72 10.96
CA GLY A 122 -20.69 16.84 10.72
C GLY A 122 -20.66 17.34 9.28
N GLY A 123 -20.54 16.41 8.31
CA GLY A 123 -20.43 16.73 6.89
C GLY A 123 -19.07 17.31 6.45
N ARG A 124 -18.08 17.42 7.34
CA ARG A 124 -16.72 17.86 6.99
C ARG A 124 -15.81 16.68 6.73
N TYR A 125 -15.37 16.54 5.48
CA TYR A 125 -14.38 15.56 5.04
C TYR A 125 -12.97 15.98 5.40
N ARG A 126 -12.14 15.02 5.79
CA ARG A 126 -10.71 15.19 6.05
C ARG A 126 -9.93 14.02 5.44
N ILE A 127 -8.72 14.30 4.98
CA ILE A 127 -7.72 13.25 4.68
C ILE A 127 -6.34 13.66 5.19
N PHE A 128 -5.67 12.75 5.89
CA PHE A 128 -4.35 13.01 6.46
C PHE A 128 -3.59 11.71 6.73
N ALA A 129 -2.29 11.82 7.01
CA ALA A 129 -1.49 10.69 7.48
C ALA A 129 -1.50 10.63 9.01
N ARG A 130 -1.71 9.42 9.54
CA ARG A 130 -1.46 9.08 10.95
C ARG A 130 -0.18 8.26 11.00
N PHE A 131 0.89 8.83 11.56
CA PHE A 131 2.15 8.11 11.77
C PHE A 131 2.03 7.21 12.99
N GLN A 132 2.41 5.95 12.86
CA GLN A 132 2.37 4.97 13.94
C GLN A 132 3.75 4.89 14.60
N LEU A 133 3.77 5.03 15.92
CA LEU A 133 4.99 5.03 16.73
C LEU A 133 5.00 3.91 17.76
N ASP A 134 3.83 3.42 18.18
CA ASP A 134 3.68 2.30 19.12
C ASP A 134 4.47 2.48 20.45
N GLY A 135 4.71 3.72 20.86
CA GLY A 135 5.48 4.08 22.05
C GLY A 135 6.99 4.23 21.81
N ASP A 136 7.48 3.83 20.63
CA ASP A 136 8.88 3.94 20.23
C ASP A 136 9.23 5.36 19.74
N ALA A 137 10.52 5.67 19.81
CA ALA A 137 11.04 6.92 19.24
C ALA A 137 11.00 6.86 17.69
N PRO A 138 10.62 7.95 17.00
CA PRO A 138 10.66 7.99 15.54
C PRO A 138 12.09 7.83 15.02
N TYR A 139 12.31 6.97 14.02
CA TYR A 139 13.64 6.77 13.43
C TYR A 139 14.11 7.96 12.59
N GLU A 140 13.19 8.77 12.07
CA GLU A 140 13.48 10.00 11.32
C GLU A 140 12.40 11.07 11.52
N ASP A 141 12.59 12.25 10.94
CA ASP A 141 11.58 13.32 10.95
C ASP A 141 10.32 12.90 10.17
N LEU A 142 9.15 13.16 10.75
CA LEU A 142 7.87 12.98 10.05
C LEU A 142 7.72 14.09 9.02
N SER A 143 7.53 13.74 7.75
CA SER A 143 7.38 14.76 6.71
C SER A 143 6.49 14.34 5.54
N ILE A 144 5.77 15.33 5.01
CA ILE A 144 4.89 15.20 3.85
C ILE A 144 5.19 16.33 2.87
N GLN A 145 5.40 16.00 1.61
CA GLN A 145 5.46 16.96 0.51
C GLN A 145 4.06 17.12 -0.10
N PHE A 146 3.53 18.34 -0.07
CA PHE A 146 2.25 18.69 -0.70
C PHE A 146 2.52 19.38 -2.05
N ILE A 147 1.98 18.79 -3.11
CA ILE A 147 2.20 19.18 -4.50
C ILE A 147 0.86 19.60 -5.10
N PRO A 148 0.65 20.91 -5.33
CA PRO A 148 -0.52 21.40 -6.03
C PRO A 148 -0.50 20.94 -7.50
N LEU A 149 -1.66 20.59 -8.02
CA LEU A 149 -1.90 20.22 -9.42
C LEU A 149 -3.05 21.05 -9.95
N SER A 150 -2.93 21.50 -11.19
CA SER A 150 -3.91 22.38 -11.84
C SER A 150 -4.22 21.91 -13.26
N GLY A 151 -5.29 22.44 -13.85
CA GLY A 151 -5.68 22.14 -15.22
C GLY A 151 -6.01 20.66 -15.42
N GLN A 152 -5.56 20.07 -16.53
CA GLN A 152 -5.86 18.68 -16.88
C GLN A 152 -5.20 17.66 -15.94
N ASP A 153 -4.18 18.07 -15.17
CA ASP A 153 -3.51 17.24 -14.17
C ASP A 153 -4.16 17.32 -12.78
N ALA A 154 -5.17 18.18 -12.57
CA ALA A 154 -5.93 18.27 -11.32
C ALA A 154 -6.92 17.09 -11.15
N THR A 155 -6.41 15.86 -11.24
CA THR A 155 -7.16 14.61 -11.18
C THR A 155 -6.38 13.55 -10.41
N TYR A 156 -7.04 12.47 -9.96
CA TYR A 156 -6.35 11.32 -9.39
C TYR A 156 -5.29 10.73 -10.35
N ALA A 157 -5.55 10.77 -11.66
CA ALA A 157 -4.62 10.28 -12.67
C ALA A 157 -3.39 11.19 -12.80
N GLY A 158 -3.58 12.52 -12.69
CA GLY A 158 -2.49 13.48 -12.62
C GLY A 158 -1.62 13.30 -11.38
N MET A 159 -2.25 13.07 -10.21
CA MET A 159 -1.54 12.69 -8.98
C MET A 159 -0.67 11.44 -9.18
N ALA A 160 -1.24 10.37 -9.73
CA ALA A 160 -0.52 9.13 -9.99
C ALA A 160 0.66 9.33 -10.98
N ARG A 161 0.46 10.10 -12.06
CA ARG A 161 1.53 10.45 -13.00
C ARG A 161 2.65 11.24 -12.33
N ARG A 162 2.30 12.24 -11.51
CA ARG A 162 3.28 13.06 -10.78
C ARG A 162 4.09 12.22 -9.82
N PHE A 163 3.45 11.39 -9.00
CA PHE A 163 4.14 10.47 -8.09
C PHE A 163 5.04 9.49 -8.86
N ARG A 164 4.53 8.87 -9.95
CA ARG A 164 5.34 7.99 -10.80
C ARG A 164 6.57 8.70 -11.36
N GLN A 165 6.44 9.94 -11.82
CA GLN A 165 7.56 10.71 -12.34
C GLN A 165 8.62 10.94 -11.25
N MET A 166 8.22 11.30 -10.03
CA MET A 166 9.15 11.45 -8.89
C MET A 166 9.93 10.16 -8.62
N GLN A 167 9.28 9.00 -8.69
CA GLN A 167 9.94 7.71 -8.47
C GLN A 167 10.92 7.34 -9.59
N LEU A 168 10.63 7.74 -10.84
CA LEU A 168 11.53 7.59 -11.98
C LEU A 168 12.73 8.53 -11.89
N ASP A 169 12.50 9.81 -11.54
CA ASP A 169 13.55 10.82 -11.39
C ASP A 169 14.56 10.45 -10.29
N ARG A 170 14.09 9.75 -9.25
CA ARG A 170 14.94 9.19 -8.18
C ARG A 170 15.72 7.93 -8.58
N GLY A 171 15.44 7.35 -9.75
CA GLY A 171 16.09 6.11 -10.22
C GLY A 171 15.68 4.84 -9.46
N ILE A 172 14.65 4.91 -8.61
CA ILE A 172 14.19 3.76 -7.80
C ILE A 172 13.36 2.79 -8.66
N VAL A 173 12.62 3.33 -9.62
CA VAL A 173 11.82 2.52 -10.56
C VAL A 173 12.66 2.17 -11.77
N LYS A 174 12.89 0.88 -11.99
CA LYS A 174 13.44 0.35 -13.25
C LYS A 174 12.30 -0.17 -14.14
N PRO A 175 11.94 0.54 -15.23
CA PRO A 175 10.88 0.12 -16.15
C PRO A 175 11.08 -1.29 -16.71
N LEU A 176 9.97 -1.95 -17.08
CA LEU A 176 10.01 -3.29 -17.70
C LEU A 176 10.88 -3.32 -18.96
N LYS A 177 10.79 -2.28 -19.81
CA LYS A 177 11.62 -2.15 -21.02
C LYS A 177 13.13 -2.20 -20.74
N ASP A 178 13.57 -1.69 -19.59
CA ASP A 178 14.99 -1.63 -19.20
C ASP A 178 15.43 -2.92 -18.48
N ARG A 179 14.47 -3.80 -18.17
CA ARG A 179 14.67 -5.13 -17.58
C ARG A 179 14.45 -6.25 -18.59
N LEU A 180 14.16 -5.94 -19.86
CA LEU A 180 13.86 -6.94 -20.87
C LEU A 180 15.04 -7.90 -21.05
N ASN A 181 14.71 -9.18 -20.98
CA ASN A 181 15.52 -10.33 -21.34
C ASN A 181 14.61 -11.33 -22.08
N PRO A 182 15.15 -12.39 -22.69
CA PRO A 182 14.34 -13.38 -23.41
C PRO A 182 13.21 -13.98 -22.58
N GLU A 183 13.46 -14.25 -21.30
CA GLU A 183 12.48 -14.86 -20.38
C GLU A 183 11.32 -13.91 -20.07
N LEU A 184 11.60 -12.63 -19.81
CA LEU A 184 10.58 -11.60 -19.57
C LEU A 184 9.81 -11.30 -20.86
N ALA A 185 10.47 -11.30 -22.01
CA ALA A 185 9.79 -11.12 -23.30
C ALA A 185 8.80 -12.25 -23.59
N TYR A 186 9.15 -13.49 -23.21
CA TYR A 186 8.23 -14.62 -23.24
C TYR A 186 7.08 -14.44 -22.24
N ALA A 187 7.40 -14.10 -20.98
CA ALA A 187 6.43 -13.90 -19.90
C ALA A 187 5.33 -12.89 -20.24
N VAL A 188 5.68 -11.78 -20.88
CA VAL A 188 4.73 -10.73 -21.31
C VAL A 188 3.64 -11.26 -22.25
N GLN A 189 3.91 -12.37 -22.96
CA GLN A 189 2.99 -12.97 -23.92
C GLN A 189 2.38 -14.28 -23.43
N ALA A 190 2.74 -14.73 -22.23
CA ALA A 190 2.38 -16.04 -21.70
C ALA A 190 1.24 -15.91 -20.68
N VAL A 191 0.33 -16.88 -20.69
CA VAL A 191 -0.67 -17.03 -19.62
C VAL A 191 -0.03 -17.67 -18.39
N GLU A 192 -0.27 -17.15 -17.19
CA GLU A 192 0.18 -17.80 -15.95
C GLU A 192 -0.78 -18.95 -15.58
N ILE A 193 -0.24 -20.15 -15.46
CA ILE A 193 -0.95 -21.35 -15.02
C ILE A 193 -0.30 -21.86 -13.74
N ARG A 194 -1.02 -21.73 -12.63
CA ARG A 194 -0.57 -22.19 -11.31
C ARG A 194 -1.16 -23.56 -11.00
N ILE A 195 -0.31 -24.58 -10.90
CA ILE A 195 -0.70 -25.98 -10.66
C ILE A 195 -0.28 -26.38 -9.26
N ARG A 196 -1.23 -26.78 -8.42
CA ARG A 196 -0.96 -27.22 -7.04
C ARG A 196 -0.87 -28.74 -6.97
N LEU A 197 0.34 -29.27 -6.80
CA LEU A 197 0.62 -30.72 -6.85
C LEU A 197 0.32 -31.42 -5.52
N GLY A 198 0.58 -30.75 -4.40
CA GLY A 198 0.28 -31.30 -3.08
C GLY A 198 0.28 -30.25 -1.98
N TRP A 199 -0.42 -30.55 -0.88
CA TRP A 199 -0.55 -29.64 0.27
C TRP A 199 -0.89 -30.36 1.57
N LYS A 200 -0.61 -29.70 2.68
CA LYS A 200 -1.13 -30.05 4.01
C LYS A 200 -2.44 -29.30 4.30
N PRO A 201 -3.25 -29.75 5.28
CA PRO A 201 -4.45 -29.05 5.71
C PRO A 201 -4.17 -27.59 6.07
N VAL A 202 -5.10 -26.70 5.69
CA VAL A 202 -5.08 -25.27 6.03
C VAL A 202 -6.41 -24.90 6.71
N PRO A 203 -6.41 -24.33 7.93
CA PRO A 203 -5.23 -24.04 8.76
C PRO A 203 -4.53 -25.33 9.21
N SER A 204 -3.23 -25.23 9.50
CA SER A 204 -2.50 -26.38 10.05
C SER A 204 -3.06 -26.76 11.42
N PRO A 205 -3.34 -28.04 11.70
CA PRO A 205 -3.77 -28.48 13.02
C PRO A 205 -2.64 -28.40 14.06
N VAL A 206 -1.39 -28.24 13.60
CA VAL A 206 -0.20 -28.08 14.44
C VAL A 206 0.52 -26.80 14.03
N LEU A 207 0.73 -25.87 14.97
CA LEU A 207 1.38 -24.59 14.71
C LEU A 207 2.85 -24.79 14.29
N GLU A 208 3.59 -25.60 15.04
CA GLU A 208 5.00 -25.91 14.79
C GLU A 208 5.15 -27.38 14.38
N GLN A 209 5.36 -27.60 13.08
CA GLN A 209 5.45 -28.94 12.53
C GLN A 209 6.87 -29.50 12.66
N THR A 210 6.99 -30.66 13.28
CA THR A 210 8.23 -31.45 13.30
C THR A 210 8.07 -32.66 12.36
N VAL A 211 9.14 -33.43 12.19
CA VAL A 211 9.09 -34.69 11.43
C VAL A 211 8.02 -35.65 11.98
N THR A 212 7.74 -35.59 13.29
CA THR A 212 6.79 -36.49 13.96
C THR A 212 5.39 -35.90 14.11
N THR A 213 5.25 -34.57 14.13
CA THR A 213 3.95 -33.90 14.35
C THR A 213 3.32 -33.34 13.07
N GLU A 214 4.03 -33.36 11.94
CA GLU A 214 3.50 -32.80 10.71
C GLU A 214 2.25 -33.55 10.20
N PRO A 215 1.24 -32.82 9.69
CA PRO A 215 0.05 -33.44 9.10
C PRO A 215 0.38 -34.30 7.88
N PRO A 216 -0.47 -35.28 7.55
CA PRO A 216 -0.41 -35.97 6.27
C PRO A 216 -0.60 -34.97 5.13
N MET A 217 0.14 -35.19 4.03
CA MET A 217 0.04 -34.39 2.81
C MET A 217 -0.99 -35.03 1.88
N HIS A 218 -1.85 -34.20 1.28
CA HIS A 218 -2.67 -34.57 0.15
C HIS A 218 -1.87 -34.39 -1.15
N VAL A 219 -1.82 -35.44 -1.97
CA VAL A 219 -1.32 -35.39 -3.36
C VAL A 219 -2.51 -35.17 -4.28
N ALA A 220 -2.53 -34.06 -5.01
CA ALA A 220 -3.57 -33.75 -5.98
C ALA A 220 -3.17 -34.09 -7.41
N MET A 221 -1.88 -33.96 -7.73
CA MET A 221 -1.38 -34.18 -9.08
C MET A 221 0.05 -34.71 -9.04
N THR A 222 0.32 -35.74 -9.83
CA THR A 222 1.68 -36.25 -10.07
C THR A 222 2.36 -35.46 -11.18
N PHE A 223 3.70 -35.55 -11.28
CA PHE A 223 4.43 -34.95 -12.40
C PHE A 223 3.99 -35.49 -13.76
N ARG A 224 3.64 -36.78 -13.87
CA ARG A 224 3.13 -37.35 -15.12
C ARG A 224 1.82 -36.69 -15.55
N GLN A 225 0.90 -36.47 -14.60
CA GLN A 225 -0.34 -35.76 -14.91
C GLN A 225 -0.08 -34.31 -15.32
N VAL A 226 0.95 -33.65 -14.75
CA VAL A 226 1.38 -32.32 -15.20
C VAL A 226 1.87 -32.39 -16.65
N GLU A 227 2.72 -33.35 -17.01
CA GLU A 227 3.15 -33.56 -18.40
C GLU A 227 1.96 -33.74 -19.35
N ASP A 228 1.01 -34.61 -18.99
CA ASP A 228 -0.21 -34.84 -19.78
C ASP A 228 -1.04 -33.55 -19.95
N LEU A 229 -1.07 -32.69 -18.92
CA LEU A 229 -1.72 -31.38 -19.01
C LEU A 229 -0.96 -30.45 -19.97
N LEU A 230 0.37 -30.42 -19.91
CA LEU A 230 1.18 -29.57 -20.80
C LEU A 230 1.01 -29.98 -22.27
N ASP A 231 0.97 -31.30 -22.53
CA ASP A 231 0.69 -31.83 -23.87
C ASP A 231 -0.69 -31.37 -24.37
N GLN A 232 -1.72 -31.47 -23.53
CA GLN A 232 -3.07 -30.99 -23.86
C GLN A 232 -3.14 -29.49 -24.12
N LEU A 233 -2.39 -28.66 -23.36
CA LEU A 233 -2.32 -27.22 -23.62
C LEU A 233 -1.70 -26.94 -24.99
N ALA A 234 -0.64 -27.67 -25.36
CA ALA A 234 0.00 -27.54 -26.66
C ALA A 234 -0.93 -27.98 -27.80
N GLU A 235 -1.61 -29.13 -27.65
CA GLU A 235 -2.61 -29.63 -28.61
C GLU A 235 -3.80 -28.66 -28.78
N ALA A 236 -4.19 -27.97 -27.71
CA ALA A 236 -5.23 -26.94 -27.73
C ALA A 236 -4.75 -25.61 -28.36
N GLY A 237 -3.49 -25.51 -28.78
CA GLY A 237 -2.92 -24.33 -29.45
C GLY A 237 -2.42 -23.24 -28.49
N ILE A 238 -2.18 -23.57 -27.21
CA ILE A 238 -1.57 -22.64 -26.27
C ILE A 238 -0.06 -22.62 -26.49
N ASP A 239 0.38 -21.63 -27.27
CA ASP A 239 1.79 -21.45 -27.65
C ASP A 239 2.68 -20.97 -26.49
N LYS A 240 2.13 -20.17 -25.56
CA LYS A 240 2.90 -19.56 -24.47
C LYS A 240 2.21 -19.63 -23.12
N ALA A 241 2.87 -20.28 -22.15
CA ALA A 241 2.39 -20.38 -20.78
C ALA A 241 3.55 -20.30 -19.76
N GLN A 242 3.31 -19.64 -18.63
CA GLN A 242 4.17 -19.71 -17.45
C GLN A 242 3.59 -20.73 -16.47
N ILE A 243 4.31 -21.82 -16.28
CA ILE A 243 3.87 -22.90 -15.39
C ILE A 243 4.48 -22.69 -14.00
N CYS A 244 3.62 -22.38 -13.03
CA CYS A 244 3.98 -22.24 -11.63
C CYS A 244 3.56 -23.51 -10.88
N LEU A 245 4.51 -24.42 -10.63
CA LEU A 245 4.26 -25.62 -9.84
C LEU A 245 4.31 -25.27 -8.34
N VAL A 246 3.27 -25.64 -7.60
CA VAL A 246 3.13 -25.35 -6.17
C VAL A 246 3.06 -26.66 -5.39
N GLY A 247 3.84 -26.77 -4.33
CA GLY A 247 3.86 -27.97 -3.49
C GLY A 247 4.45 -29.20 -4.19
N TRP A 248 5.35 -28.98 -5.14
CA TRP A 248 6.10 -30.03 -5.84
C TRP A 248 7.18 -30.68 -4.96
N ASN A 249 7.57 -30.02 -3.87
CA ASN A 249 8.67 -30.45 -2.99
C ASN A 249 8.16 -31.31 -1.82
N GLN A 250 9.08 -31.84 -1.02
CA GLN A 250 8.80 -32.71 0.12
C GLN A 250 7.73 -32.08 1.03
N LYS A 251 6.65 -32.85 1.22
CA LYS A 251 5.51 -32.51 2.07
C LYS A 251 4.64 -31.34 1.57
N GLY A 252 4.76 -30.99 0.30
CA GLY A 252 3.77 -30.18 -0.41
C GLY A 252 3.91 -28.68 -0.15
N HIS A 253 2.85 -27.93 -0.45
CA HIS A 253 2.76 -26.50 -0.11
C HIS A 253 2.78 -26.33 1.40
N ASP A 254 3.58 -25.36 1.89
CA ASP A 254 3.92 -25.19 3.32
C ASP A 254 4.50 -26.46 3.95
N GLY A 255 5.24 -27.22 3.13
CA GLY A 255 5.96 -28.42 3.52
C GLY A 255 7.23 -28.10 4.31
N ARG A 256 8.28 -28.86 4.02
CA ARG A 256 9.47 -28.95 4.89
C ARG A 256 10.59 -27.95 4.58
N TRP A 257 10.38 -26.98 3.70
CA TRP A 257 11.44 -26.04 3.27
C TRP A 257 11.44 -24.74 4.10
N PRO A 258 12.61 -24.15 4.47
CA PRO A 258 13.96 -24.61 4.14
C PRO A 258 14.45 -25.78 5.01
N GLN A 259 15.07 -26.77 4.37
CA GLN A 259 15.83 -27.84 5.03
C GLN A 259 17.24 -27.86 4.44
N ALA A 260 18.24 -27.75 5.33
CA ALA A 260 19.65 -27.93 4.98
C ALA A 260 19.96 -29.42 4.73
#